data_AF-A0AA39MDG2-F1
#
_entry.id   AF-A0AA39MDG2-F1
#
_cell.length_a   1.000
_cell.length_b   1.000
_cell.length_c   1.000
_cell.angle_alpha   90.00
_cell.angle_beta   90.00
_cell.angle_gamma   90.00
#
_symmetry.space_group_name_H-M   'P 1'
#
loop_
_entity.id
_entity.type
_entity.pdbx_description
1 polymer ?
#
loop_
_entity_poly.entity_id
_entity_poly.type
_entity_poly.pdbx_seq_one_letter_code
_entity_poly.pdbx_strand_id
1 'polypeptide(L)' 'IDESSKDERTWAHHYGRSPVGTNADLSDVFVQGERYSLIAALTTEGYIVTRVQIGSFDS' A
#
# COMPACT_ATOMS: atom_id res chain seq x y z
N ILE A 1 -7.00 -9.61 -14.63
CA ILE A 1 -5.75 -8.87 -14.39
C ILE A 1 -6.03 -8.01 -13.18
N ASP A 2 -5.21 -8.12 -12.14
CA ASP A 2 -5.39 -7.40 -10.88
C ASP A 2 -4.21 -6.45 -10.68
N GLU A 3 -4.48 -5.20 -10.27
CA GLU A 3 -3.47 -4.18 -9.98
C GLU A 3 -3.42 -3.93 -8.46
N SER A 4 -2.23 -4.10 -7.89
CA SER A 4 -1.94 -3.75 -6.49
C SER A 4 -0.94 -2.60 -6.44
N SER A 5 -1.29 -1.53 -5.72
CA SER A 5 -0.43 -0.36 -5.56
C SER A 5 0.26 -0.32 -4.20
N LYS A 6 1.57 -0.09 -4.20
CA LYS A 6 2.37 0.23 -3.01
C LYS A 6 2.92 1.64 -3.17
N ASP A 7 2.48 2.57 -2.33
CA ASP A 7 2.84 3.99 -2.44
C ASP A 7 3.51 4.57 -1.17
N GLU A 8 4.01 3.68 -0.29
CA GLU A 8 4.66 4.01 0.99
C GLU A 8 3.82 4.90 1.93
N ARG A 9 2.59 5.25 1.57
CA ARG A 9 1.66 6.05 2.37
C ARG A 9 1.05 5.25 3.51
N THR A 10 1.02 3.92 3.37
CA THR A 10 0.51 3.04 4.42
C THR A 10 1.65 2.73 5.37
N TRP A 11 1.76 3.49 6.46
CA TRP A 11 2.51 3.02 7.62
C TRP A 11 1.90 1.70 8.13
N ALA A 12 2.74 0.84 8.71
CA ALA A 12 2.27 -0.32 9.43
C ALA A 12 1.14 0.10 10.39
N HIS A 13 0.02 -0.63 10.40
CA HIS A 13 -1.07 -0.43 11.36
C HIS A 13 -0.59 -0.76 12.77
N HIS A 14 0.23 0.10 13.36
CA HIS A 14 0.56 0.05 14.77
C HIS A 14 -0.63 0.62 15.54
N TYR A 15 -1.17 -0.17 16.46
CA TYR A 15 -2.24 0.28 17.34
C TYR A 15 -1.73 1.44 18.20
N GLY A 16 -2.24 2.65 17.94
CA GLY A 16 -2.10 3.78 18.85
C GLY A 16 -2.86 3.49 20.15
N ARG A 17 -2.22 3.68 21.31
CA ARG A 17 -2.88 3.59 22.62
C ARG A 17 -2.92 4.97 23.23
N SER A 18 -4.12 5.41 23.62
CA SER A 18 -4.33 6.62 24.42
C SER A 18 -5.15 6.29 25.67
N PRO A 19 -5.00 7.09 26.75
CA PRO A 19 -5.91 7.05 27.89
C PRO A 19 -7.38 7.22 27.49
N VAL A 20 -8.28 6.71 28.33
CA VAL A 20 -9.73 6.87 28.13
C VAL A 20 -10.08 8.36 28.10
N GLY A 21 -10.72 8.80 27.00
CA GLY A 21 -11.14 10.19 26.80
C GLY A 21 -10.16 11.06 26.02
N THR A 22 -9.06 10.50 25.50
CA THR A 22 -8.11 11.24 24.64
C THR A 22 -7.91 10.55 23.30
N ASN A 23 -7.64 11.34 22.26
CA ASN A 23 -7.31 10.81 20.94
C ASN A 23 -5.89 10.26 20.95
N ALA A 24 -5.68 9.14 20.25
CA ALA A 24 -4.34 8.64 19.95
C ALA A 24 -3.86 9.34 18.68
N ASP A 25 -3.33 10.55 18.83
CA ASP A 25 -2.80 11.33 17.71
C ASP A 25 -1.37 10.87 17.38
N LEU A 26 -1.12 10.57 16.12
CA LEU A 26 0.22 10.31 15.58
C LEU A 26 0.53 11.41 14.56
N SER A 27 1.53 12.23 14.87
CA SER A 27 2.09 13.19 13.91
C SER A 27 3.37 12.62 13.32
N ASP A 28 3.37 12.40 12.01
CA ASP A 28 4.58 12.00 11.27
C ASP A 28 4.56 12.63 9.87
N VAL A 29 5.71 12.67 9.21
CA VAL A 29 5.86 13.25 7.87
C VAL A 29 5.24 12.30 6.85
N PHE A 30 4.06 12.64 6.34
CA PHE A 30 3.46 11.92 5.22
C PHE A 30 4.29 12.16 3.96
N VAL A 31 5.29 11.31 3.74
CA VAL A 31 6.06 11.28 2.49
C VAL A 31 5.28 10.43 1.50
N GLN A 32 4.81 11.02 0.41
CA GLN A 32 4.37 10.24 -0.73
C GLN A 32 5.62 9.67 -1.40
N GLY A 33 5.93 8.42 -1.10
CA GLY A 33 7.03 7.69 -1.74
C GLY A 33 6.76 7.40 -3.22
N GLU A 34 7.72 6.74 -3.88
CA GLU A 34 7.50 6.27 -5.23
C GLU A 34 6.38 5.23 -5.24
N ARG A 35 5.34 5.47 -6.05
CA ARG A 35 4.25 4.50 -6.24
C ARG A 35 4.74 3.40 -7.17
N TYR A 36 4.68 2.16 -6.69
CA TYR A 36 4.86 0.96 -7.51
C TYR A 36 3.51 0.30 -7.73
N SER A 37 3.22 -0.09 -8.96
CA SER A 37 2.02 -0.85 -9.31
C SER A 37 2.45 -2.24 -9.79
N LEU A 38 1.89 -3.27 -9.14
CA LEU A 38 2.09 -4.67 -9.47
C LEU A 38 0.86 -5.19 -10.19
N ILE A 39 1.07 -5.71 -11.39
CA ILE A 39 0.03 -6.26 -12.26
C ILE A 39 0.20 -7.75 -12.29
N ALA A 40 -0.82 -8.46 -11.81
CA ALA A 40 -0.82 -9.90 -11.72
C ALA A 40 -1.89 -10.53 -12.63
N ALA A 41 -1.50 -11.57 -13.34
CA ALA A 41 -2.43 -12.54 -13.92
C ALA A 41 -2.45 -13.78 -13.03
N LEU A 42 -3.63 -14.09 -12.51
CA LEU A 42 -3.89 -15.20 -11.59
C LEU A 42 -4.61 -16.34 -12.29
N THR A 43 -4.26 -17.56 -11.93
CA THR A 43 -5.03 -18.78 -12.19
C THR A 43 -5.31 -19.51 -10.89
N THR A 44 -6.05 -20.61 -10.98
CA THR A 44 -6.36 -21.48 -9.83
C THR A 44 -5.11 -22.11 -9.21
N GLU A 45 -3.98 -22.14 -9.92
CA GLU A 45 -2.70 -22.68 -9.46
C GLU A 45 -1.73 -21.60 -8.95
N GLY A 46 -2.08 -20.31 -9.11
CA GLY A 46 -1.26 -19.18 -8.64
C GLY A 46 -1.02 -18.12 -9.70
N TYR A 47 0.08 -17.36 -9.55
CA TYR A 47 0.45 -16.29 -10.46
C TYR A 47 1.14 -16.83 -11.71
N ILE A 48 0.66 -16.45 -12.90
CA ILE A 48 1.28 -16.83 -14.17
C ILE A 48 2.16 -15.71 -14.72
N VAL A 49 1.79 -14.44 -14.49
CA VAL A 49 2.58 -13.28 -14.91
C VAL A 49 2.53 -12.22 -13.82
N THR A 50 3.68 -11.62 -13.52
CA THR A 50 3.78 -10.42 -12.68
C THR A 50 4.56 -9.35 -13.42
N ARG A 51 4.07 -8.11 -13.42
CA ARG A 51 4.79 -6.93 -13.91
C ARG A 51 4.78 -5.88 -12.82
N VAL A 52 5.95 -5.34 -12.50
CA VAL A 52 6.09 -4.21 -11.58
C VAL A 52 6.45 -2.98 -12.41
N GLN A 53 5.77 -1.87 -12.16
CA GLN A 53 6.12 -0.58 -12.75
C GLN A 53 6.05 0.55 -11.74
N ILE A 54 6.77 1.63 -12.02
CA ILE A 54 6.65 2.88 -11.29
C ILE A 54 5.44 3.63 -11.84
N GLY A 55 4.63 4.24 -10.96
CA GLY A 55 3.40 4.93 -11.32
C GLY A 55 2.20 3.99 -11.51
N SER A 56 1.08 4.56 -11.94
CA SER A 56 -0.16 3.81 -12.22
C SER A 56 -0.05 3.06 -13.54
N PHE A 57 -0.71 1.91 -13.70
CA PHE A 57 -0.73 1.22 -15.00
C PHE A 57 -1.37 2.04 -16.12
N ASP A 58 -2.49 2.70 -15.84
CA ASP A 58 -3.33 3.42 -16.82
C ASP A 58 -2.96 4.90 -17.04
N SER A 59 -1.75 5.34 -16.69
CA SER A 59 -1.32 6.75 -16.87
C SER A 59 -0.84 7.07 -18.28
#